data_AF-J1ED47-F1
#
_entry.id   AF-J1ED47-F1
#
_cell.length_a   1.000
_cell.length_b   1.000
_cell.length_c   1.000
_cell.angle_alpha   90.00
_cell.angle_beta   90.00
_cell.angle_gamma   90.00
#
_symmetry.space_group_name_H-M   'P 1'
#
loop_
_entity.id
_entity.type
_entity.pdbx_description
1 polymer ?
#
loop_
_entity_poly.entity_id
_entity_poly.type
_entity_poly.pdbx_seq_one_letter_code
_entity_poly.pdbx_strand_id
1 'polypeptide(L)'
;MGVRTVSLALIIGGLAWLGAEYAENRKRPSRLKVPTEAELSTVSGKAIGARVVEHKSKKNVLASRYTELDVKGSDGVVTLRLGDPHSERVLNGLSGETVTAKFDPKDEKTIFSLSTPSRQVVAYRDTAAYKHKLVESNSGGYVAGWIAMVLGIAGFWFSRKPQ
;
A
#
# COMPACT_ATOMS: atom_id res chain seq x y z
N MET A 1 -16.01 -29.93 27.32
CA MET A 1 -14.97 -29.66 26.31
C MET A 1 -13.65 -29.46 27.06
N GLY A 2 -12.62 -30.27 26.80
CA GLY A 2 -11.40 -30.26 27.61
C GLY A 2 -10.44 -29.12 27.24
N VAL A 3 -9.61 -28.67 28.19
CA VAL A 3 -8.58 -27.63 27.96
C VAL A 3 -7.70 -27.98 26.75
N ARG A 4 -7.38 -29.26 26.56
CA ARG A 4 -6.66 -29.77 25.39
C ARG A 4 -7.38 -29.49 24.07
N THR A 5 -8.70 -29.67 24.01
CA THR A 5 -9.50 -29.44 22.81
C THR A 5 -9.54 -27.96 22.44
N VAL A 6 -9.66 -27.09 23.45
CA VAL A 6 -9.65 -25.62 23.27
C VAL A 6 -8.26 -25.13 22.83
N SER A 7 -7.19 -25.63 23.45
CA SER A 7 -5.81 -25.30 23.07
C SER A 7 -5.46 -25.76 21.64
N LEU A 8 -5.89 -26.97 21.25
CA LEU A 8 -5.66 -27.46 19.89
C LEU A 8 -6.42 -26.61 18.85
N ALA A 9 -7.65 -26.21 19.15
CA ALA A 9 -8.44 -25.33 18.30
C ALA A 9 -7.79 -23.94 18.13
N LEU A 10 -7.19 -23.38 19.20
CA LEU A 10 -6.47 -22.12 19.14
C LEU A 10 -5.19 -22.21 18.31
N ILE A 11 -4.43 -23.30 18.42
CA ILE A 11 -3.22 -23.53 17.59
C ILE A 11 -3.60 -23.65 16.12
N ILE A 12 -4.57 -24.51 15.80
CA ILE A 12 -5.01 -24.74 14.41
C ILE A 12 -5.62 -23.45 13.83
N GLY A 13 -6.48 -22.77 14.60
CA GLY A 13 -7.08 -21.50 14.22
C GLY A 13 -6.03 -20.41 13.98
N GLY A 14 -5.03 -20.28 14.87
CA GLY A 14 -3.92 -19.33 14.71
C GLY A 14 -3.07 -19.64 13.49
N LEU A 15 -2.73 -20.91 13.23
CA LEU A 15 -1.97 -21.31 12.04
C LEU A 15 -2.76 -21.12 10.75
N ALA A 16 -4.05 -21.43 10.74
CA ALA A 16 -4.92 -21.20 9.59
C ALA A 16 -5.05 -19.70 9.30
N TRP A 17 -5.15 -18.87 10.33
CA TRP A 17 -5.19 -17.41 10.20
C TRP A 17 -3.87 -16.85 9.67
N LEU A 18 -2.74 -17.25 10.23
CA LEU A 18 -1.41 -16.86 9.74
C LEU A 18 -1.18 -17.33 8.29
N GLY A 19 -1.66 -18.53 7.93
CA GLY A 19 -1.60 -19.05 6.57
C GLY A 19 -2.45 -18.25 5.58
N ALA A 20 -3.67 -17.88 5.99
CA ALA A 20 -4.55 -17.03 5.20
C ALA A 20 -3.95 -15.64 4.97
N GLU A 21 -3.41 -15.03 6.03
CA GLU A 21 -2.72 -13.76 5.91
C GLU A 21 -1.46 -13.83 5.08
N TYR A 22 -0.66 -14.89 5.23
CA TYR A 22 0.53 -15.08 4.39
C TYR A 22 0.17 -15.21 2.91
N ALA A 23 -0.89 -15.95 2.59
CA ALA A 23 -1.41 -16.09 1.23
C ALA A 23 -1.99 -14.77 0.69
N GLU A 24 -2.69 -14.00 1.52
CA GLU A 24 -3.14 -12.66 1.16
C GLU A 24 -1.97 -11.72 0.95
N ASN A 25 -0.97 -11.70 1.84
CA ASN A 25 0.18 -10.80 1.77
C ASN A 25 1.02 -11.05 0.51
N ARG A 26 1.09 -12.29 0.02
CA ARG A 26 1.70 -12.61 -1.29
C ARG A 26 0.89 -12.14 -2.49
N LYS A 27 -0.44 -12.03 -2.34
CA LYS A 27 -1.34 -11.49 -3.38
C LYS A 27 -1.55 -9.98 -3.24
N ARG A 28 -1.08 -9.36 -2.15
CA ARG A 28 -1.18 -7.92 -1.95
C ARG A 28 -0.31 -7.25 -3.02
N PRO A 29 -0.88 -6.31 -3.79
CA PRO A 29 -0.11 -5.58 -4.79
C PRO A 29 1.05 -4.85 -4.10
N SER A 30 2.19 -4.75 -4.79
CA SER A 30 3.39 -4.00 -4.43
C SER A 30 3.13 -2.56 -3.94
N ARG A 31 1.91 -2.06 -4.17
CA ARG A 31 1.38 -0.74 -3.82
C ARG A 31 1.61 -0.27 -2.39
N LEU A 32 1.84 -1.15 -1.42
CA LEU A 32 2.10 -0.77 -0.03
C LEU A 32 3.58 -0.71 0.36
N LYS A 33 4.49 -1.22 -0.49
CA LYS A 33 5.92 -1.11 -0.24
C LYS A 33 6.35 0.34 -0.51
N VAL A 34 7.08 0.92 0.43
CA VAL A 34 7.69 2.25 0.27
C VAL A 34 9.13 2.02 -0.21
N PRO A 35 9.45 2.29 -1.49
CA PRO A 35 10.81 2.25 -1.99
C PRO A 35 11.62 3.42 -1.42
N THR A 36 12.93 3.25 -1.34
CA THR A 36 13.84 4.34 -0.94
C THR A 36 13.92 5.40 -2.04
N GLU A 37 14.28 6.65 -1.70
CA GLU A 37 14.37 7.73 -2.69
C GLU A 37 15.34 7.44 -3.85
N ALA A 38 16.37 6.61 -3.61
CA ALA A 38 17.35 6.20 -4.62
C ALA A 38 16.79 5.18 -5.62
N GLU A 39 15.73 4.47 -5.27
CA GLU A 39 15.06 3.50 -6.15
C GLU A 39 13.98 4.16 -7.04
N LEU A 40 13.68 5.43 -6.79
CA LEU A 40 12.69 6.19 -7.56
C LEU A 40 13.30 6.70 -8.86
N SER A 41 12.56 6.55 -9.95
CA SER A 41 12.86 7.20 -11.22
C SER A 41 12.39 8.65 -11.19
N THR A 42 13.15 9.55 -11.80
CA THR A 42 12.80 10.97 -11.89
C THR A 42 12.45 11.33 -13.32
N VAL A 43 11.37 12.07 -13.51
CA VAL A 43 11.03 12.72 -14.79
C VAL A 43 10.82 14.20 -14.55
N SER A 44 11.38 15.02 -15.43
CA SER A 44 11.14 16.47 -15.45
C SER A 44 10.63 16.87 -16.83
N GLY A 45 9.60 17.70 -16.86
CA GLY A 45 8.96 18.07 -18.11
C GLY A 45 7.70 18.89 -17.93
N LYS A 46 7.04 19.22 -19.03
CA LYS A 46 5.81 20.00 -19.01
C LYS A 46 4.61 19.10 -18.73
N ALA A 47 3.83 19.38 -17.70
CA ALA A 47 2.57 18.70 -17.47
C ALA A 47 1.58 19.04 -18.59
N ILE A 48 1.06 18.02 -19.27
CA ILE A 48 0.19 18.16 -20.45
C ILE A 48 -1.27 18.14 -20.03
N GLY A 49 -1.59 17.34 -19.00
CA GLY A 49 -2.94 17.21 -18.49
C GLY A 49 -3.00 16.19 -17.35
N ALA A 50 -4.06 16.31 -16.57
CA ALA A 50 -4.40 15.35 -15.52
C ALA A 50 -5.81 14.79 -15.79
N ARG A 51 -6.01 13.51 -15.51
CA ARG A 51 -7.31 12.84 -15.65
C ARG A 51 -7.57 11.88 -14.50
N VAL A 52 -8.82 11.77 -14.09
CA VAL A 52 -9.23 10.76 -13.11
C VAL A 52 -9.53 9.46 -13.82
N VAL A 53 -8.98 8.37 -13.29
CA VAL A 53 -9.28 7.01 -13.72
C VAL A 53 -9.97 6.28 -12.58
N GLU A 54 -11.19 5.83 -12.86
CA GLU A 54 -11.98 5.01 -11.94
C GLU A 54 -12.03 3.57 -12.47
N HIS A 55 -11.42 2.65 -11.73
CA HIS A 55 -11.51 1.23 -12.01
C HIS A 55 -12.71 0.66 -11.25
N LYS A 56 -13.70 0.14 -11.97
CA LYS A 56 -14.85 -0.57 -11.39
C LYS A 56 -14.58 -2.08 -11.42
N SER A 57 -14.87 -2.78 -10.33
CA SER A 57 -14.80 -4.24 -10.32
C SER A 57 -15.92 -4.83 -11.17
N LYS A 58 -15.82 -6.14 -11.50
CA LYS A 58 -16.87 -6.90 -12.22
C LYS A 58 -18.28 -6.78 -11.60
N LYS A 59 -18.40 -6.35 -10.33
CA LYS A 59 -19.67 -6.15 -9.63
C LYS A 59 -20.14 -4.69 -9.56
N ASN A 60 -19.61 -3.79 -10.42
CA ASN A 60 -19.89 -2.34 -10.40
C ASN A 60 -19.54 -1.64 -9.08
N VAL A 61 -18.77 -2.28 -8.21
CA VAL A 61 -18.20 -1.64 -7.01
C VAL A 61 -16.93 -0.91 -7.42
N LEU A 62 -16.77 0.34 -6.99
CA LEU A 62 -15.57 1.13 -7.24
C LEU A 62 -14.36 0.42 -6.59
N ALA A 63 -13.47 -0.14 -7.42
CA ALA A 63 -12.34 -0.96 -6.98
C ALA A 63 -11.10 -0.10 -6.68
N SER A 64 -10.90 0.96 -7.45
CA SER A 64 -9.88 1.97 -7.18
C SER A 64 -10.16 3.24 -7.96
N ARG A 65 -9.90 4.40 -7.36
CA ARG A 65 -9.84 5.70 -8.04
C ARG A 65 -8.43 6.25 -7.92
N TYR A 66 -7.89 6.79 -9.00
CA TYR A 66 -6.58 7.43 -9.02
C TYR A 66 -6.56 8.50 -10.09
N THR A 67 -5.60 9.42 -9.99
CA THR A 67 -5.43 10.49 -10.98
C THR A 67 -4.15 10.22 -11.76
N GLU A 68 -4.22 10.27 -13.07
CA GLU A 68 -3.06 10.19 -13.95
C GLU A 68 -2.61 11.59 -14.35
N LEU A 69 -1.30 11.82 -14.39
CA LEU A 69 -0.66 13.04 -14.87
C LEU A 69 0.23 12.69 -16.06
N ASP A 70 -0.02 13.30 -17.21
CA ASP A 70 0.85 13.16 -18.39
C ASP A 70 1.93 14.24 -18.38
N VAL A 71 3.20 13.84 -18.39
CA VAL A 71 4.36 14.74 -18.39
C VAL A 71 5.14 14.58 -19.68
N LYS A 72 5.32 15.66 -20.44
CA LYS A 72 6.18 15.72 -21.62
C LYS A 72 7.63 15.98 -21.20
N GLY A 73 8.42 14.93 -21.10
CA GLY A 73 9.86 14.99 -20.87
C GLY A 73 10.66 15.11 -22.18
N SER A 74 11.99 15.03 -22.07
CA SER A 74 12.90 15.00 -23.23
C SER A 74 12.68 13.78 -24.12
N ASP A 75 12.32 12.65 -23.52
CA ASP A 75 12.30 11.33 -24.17
C ASP A 75 10.89 10.93 -24.64
N GLY A 76 9.89 11.79 -24.41
CA GLY A 76 8.49 11.55 -24.77
C GLY A 76 7.50 11.89 -23.66
N VAL A 77 6.28 11.34 -23.77
CA VAL A 77 5.21 11.54 -22.79
C VAL A 77 5.20 10.37 -21.79
N VAL A 78 5.29 10.70 -20.50
CA VAL A 78 5.21 9.72 -19.41
C VAL A 78 3.92 9.97 -18.63
N THR A 79 3.05 8.96 -18.60
CA THR A 79 1.87 8.93 -17.73
C THR A 79 2.27 8.44 -16.34
N LEU A 80 2.03 9.28 -15.34
CA LEU A 80 2.34 9.03 -13.94
C LEU A 80 1.05 8.90 -13.15
N ARG A 81 1.04 8.05 -12.12
CA ARG A 81 -0.15 7.80 -11.29
C ARG A 81 -0.03 8.45 -9.93
N LEU A 82 -1.03 9.22 -9.53
CA LEU A 82 -1.18 9.71 -8.16
C LEU A 82 -2.38 9.03 -7.50
N GLY A 83 -2.10 8.33 -6.40
CA GLY A 83 -3.14 7.75 -5.54
C GLY A 83 -3.42 8.63 -4.32
N ASP A 84 -4.28 8.12 -3.45
CA ASP A 84 -4.53 8.73 -2.15
C ASP A 84 -3.24 8.93 -1.33
N PRO A 85 -3.16 9.97 -0.49
CA PRO A 85 -4.24 10.87 -0.10
C PRO A 85 -4.37 12.13 -0.98
N HIS A 86 -3.60 12.24 -2.05
CA HIS A 86 -3.50 13.50 -2.80
C HIS A 86 -4.68 13.67 -3.75
N SER A 87 -5.39 14.79 -3.61
CA SER A 87 -6.62 15.03 -4.36
C SER A 87 -6.35 15.40 -5.82
N GLU A 88 -7.23 14.99 -6.72
CA GLU A 88 -7.31 15.38 -8.13
C GLU A 88 -7.06 16.89 -8.37
N ARG A 89 -7.56 17.73 -7.47
CA ARG A 89 -7.42 19.20 -7.53
C ARG A 89 -5.96 19.65 -7.59
N VAL A 90 -5.06 18.88 -6.98
CA VAL A 90 -3.63 19.16 -6.94
C VAL A 90 -2.99 19.02 -8.32
N LEU A 91 -3.44 18.05 -9.12
CA LEU A 91 -2.89 17.77 -10.45
C LEU A 91 -3.54 18.58 -11.57
N ASN A 92 -4.85 18.84 -11.49
CA ASN A 92 -5.55 19.65 -12.49
C ASN A 92 -4.98 21.08 -12.56
N GLY A 93 -4.45 21.60 -11.47
CA GLY A 93 -3.81 22.92 -11.41
C GLY A 93 -2.40 22.98 -12.01
N LEU A 94 -1.81 21.87 -12.45
CA LEU A 94 -0.43 21.82 -12.96
C LEU A 94 -0.34 21.82 -14.49
N SER A 95 -1.48 21.79 -15.19
CA SER A 95 -1.49 21.79 -16.66
C SER A 95 -0.71 22.99 -17.22
N GLY A 96 0.29 22.71 -18.06
CA GLY A 96 1.15 23.72 -18.65
C GLY A 96 2.35 24.14 -17.80
N GLU A 97 2.44 23.71 -16.52
CA GLU A 97 3.62 23.97 -15.69
C GLU A 97 4.72 22.94 -15.93
N THR A 98 5.97 23.34 -15.72
CA THR A 98 7.09 22.41 -15.63
C THR A 98 7.04 21.72 -14.27
N VAL A 99 7.04 20.39 -14.27
CA VAL A 99 6.99 19.56 -13.07
C VAL A 99 8.18 18.62 -13.04
N THR A 100 8.65 18.32 -11.83
CA THR A 100 9.62 17.26 -11.56
C THR A 100 8.95 16.24 -10.65
N ALA A 101 8.81 15.02 -11.14
CA ALA A 101 8.16 13.93 -10.43
C ALA A 101 9.15 12.81 -10.16
N LYS A 102 9.17 12.32 -8.92
CA LYS A 102 9.81 11.06 -8.55
C LYS A 102 8.73 9.98 -8.45
N PHE A 103 8.90 8.89 -9.20
CA PHE A 103 7.93 7.81 -9.28
C PHE A 103 8.59 6.44 -9.19
N ASP A 104 7.83 5.43 -8.77
CA ASP A 104 8.29 4.04 -8.73
C ASP A 104 7.93 3.31 -10.03
N PRO A 105 8.92 2.92 -10.87
CA PRO A 105 8.66 2.20 -12.12
C PRO A 105 8.10 0.78 -11.87
N LYS A 106 8.29 0.20 -10.68
CA LYS A 106 7.81 -1.14 -10.31
C LYS A 106 6.38 -1.12 -9.76
N ASP A 107 5.86 0.04 -9.39
CA ASP A 107 4.52 0.23 -8.80
C ASP A 107 3.63 1.10 -9.70
N GLU A 108 3.43 0.67 -10.94
CA GLU A 108 2.55 1.33 -11.92
C GLU A 108 2.87 2.82 -12.14
N LYS A 109 4.14 3.22 -11.95
CA LYS A 109 4.59 4.62 -12.03
C LYS A 109 3.89 5.53 -11.01
N THR A 110 3.65 5.00 -9.81
CA THR A 110 3.09 5.78 -8.69
C THR A 110 4.03 6.90 -8.29
N ILE A 111 3.51 8.12 -8.21
CA ILE A 111 4.23 9.32 -7.79
C ILE A 111 4.43 9.29 -6.28
N PHE A 112 5.68 9.46 -5.85
CA PHE A 112 6.03 9.63 -4.45
C PHE A 112 6.37 11.08 -4.11
N SER A 113 6.95 11.82 -5.07
CA SER A 113 7.26 13.23 -4.92
C SER A 113 6.92 13.98 -6.20
N LEU A 114 6.36 15.18 -6.07
CA LEU A 114 6.03 16.07 -7.17
C LEU A 114 6.37 17.50 -6.76
N SER A 115 7.15 18.19 -7.57
CA SER A 115 7.45 19.60 -7.36
C SER A 115 7.34 20.37 -8.66
N THR A 116 7.04 21.66 -8.52
CA THR A 116 7.18 22.68 -9.56
C THR A 116 8.39 23.54 -9.21
N PRO A 117 8.87 24.41 -10.11
CA PRO A 117 9.93 25.37 -9.77
C PRO A 117 9.58 26.29 -8.60
N SER A 118 8.28 26.54 -8.37
CA SER A 118 7.79 27.48 -7.35
C SER A 118 7.42 26.83 -6.02
N ARG A 119 7.14 25.52 -5.98
CA ARG A 119 6.68 24.84 -4.76
C ARG A 119 6.80 23.32 -4.83
N GLN A 120 6.87 22.68 -3.67
CA GLN A 120 6.64 21.25 -3.55
C GLN A 120 5.14 20.97 -3.46
N VAL A 121 4.66 20.08 -4.33
CA VAL A 121 3.23 19.77 -4.49
C VAL A 121 2.87 18.48 -3.77
N VAL A 122 3.71 17.46 -3.92
CA VAL A 122 3.62 16.18 -3.21
C VAL A 122 4.98 15.90 -2.57
N ALA A 123 5.00 15.71 -1.26
CA ALA A 123 6.21 15.35 -0.54
C ALA A 123 6.35 13.84 -0.38
N TYR A 124 7.56 13.32 -0.60
CA TYR A 124 7.89 11.91 -0.38
C TYR A 124 7.50 11.44 1.03
N ARG A 125 7.82 12.24 2.04
CA ARG A 125 7.56 11.91 3.46
C ARG A 125 6.07 11.66 3.72
N ASP A 126 5.19 12.46 3.12
CA ASP A 126 3.75 12.37 3.37
C ASP A 126 3.15 11.13 2.71
N THR A 127 3.57 10.84 1.47
CA THR A 127 3.17 9.64 0.74
C THR A 127 3.71 8.37 1.42
N ALA A 128 4.97 8.39 1.87
CA ALA A 128 5.57 7.30 2.63
C ALA A 128 4.85 7.06 3.97
N ALA A 129 4.59 8.12 4.75
CA ALA A 129 3.88 8.03 6.02
C ALA A 129 2.46 7.48 5.86
N TYR A 130 1.75 7.89 4.81
CA TYR A 130 0.42 7.35 4.49
C TYR A 130 0.46 5.85 4.16
N LYS A 131 1.41 5.43 3.31
CA LYS A 131 1.60 4.01 2.99
C LYS A 131 1.97 3.19 4.23
N HIS A 132 2.85 3.71 5.11
CA HIS A 132 3.18 3.07 6.38
C HIS A 132 1.95 2.91 7.29
N LYS A 133 1.12 3.95 7.43
CA LYS A 133 -0.13 3.87 8.20
C LYS A 133 -1.11 2.84 7.63
N LEU A 134 -1.21 2.72 6.30
CA LEU A 134 -2.03 1.69 5.67
C LEU A 134 -1.49 0.28 5.95
N VAL A 135 -0.17 0.11 5.95
CA VAL A 135 0.46 -1.17 6.30
C VAL A 135 0.19 -1.52 7.77
N GLU A 136 0.34 -0.55 8.67
CA GLU A 136 0.16 -0.73 10.11
C GLU A 136 -1.31 -1.01 10.49
N SER A 137 -2.25 -0.27 9.89
CA SER A 137 -3.69 -0.56 10.08
C SER A 137 -4.09 -1.94 9.55
N ASN A 138 -3.35 -2.49 8.58
CA ASN A 138 -3.61 -3.79 7.99
C ASN A 138 -2.73 -4.93 8.55
N SER A 139 -1.85 -4.65 9.52
CA SER A 139 -0.98 -5.65 10.16
C SER A 139 -1.54 -6.20 11.48
N GLY A 140 -2.63 -5.63 11.99
CA GLY A 140 -3.25 -6.04 13.25
C GLY A 140 -3.71 -7.51 13.28
N GLY A 141 -4.04 -8.09 12.12
CA GLY A 141 -4.41 -9.50 12.03
C GLY A 141 -3.22 -10.47 12.24
N TYR A 142 -2.01 -10.09 11.82
CA TYR A 142 -0.82 -10.96 11.94
C TYR A 142 -0.43 -11.14 13.40
N VAL A 143 -0.53 -10.04 14.16
CA VAL A 143 -0.32 -10.04 15.60
C VAL A 143 -1.37 -10.90 16.31
N ALA A 144 -2.63 -10.81 15.90
CA ALA A 144 -3.71 -11.63 16.47
C ALA A 144 -3.50 -13.13 16.21
N GLY A 145 -3.04 -13.52 15.02
CA GLY A 145 -2.71 -14.90 14.68
C GLY A 145 -1.58 -15.48 15.55
N TRP A 146 -0.51 -14.71 15.78
CA TRP A 146 0.58 -15.12 16.68
C TRP A 146 0.14 -15.21 18.14
N ILE A 147 -0.65 -14.26 18.63
CA ILE A 147 -1.19 -14.28 20.00
C ILE A 147 -2.03 -15.55 20.23
N ALA A 148 -2.94 -15.87 19.30
CA ALA A 148 -3.77 -17.07 19.40
C ALA A 148 -2.93 -18.35 19.43
N MET A 149 -1.88 -18.43 18.61
CA MET A 149 -0.98 -19.57 18.57
C MET A 149 -0.18 -19.72 19.88
N VAL A 150 0.39 -18.62 20.40
CA VAL A 150 1.14 -18.64 21.67
C VAL A 150 0.25 -19.02 22.85
N LEU A 151 -0.97 -18.50 22.93
CA LEU A 151 -1.95 -18.87 23.95
C LEU A 151 -2.37 -20.34 23.85
N GLY A 152 -2.54 -20.84 22.62
CA GLY A 152 -2.81 -22.25 22.35
C GLY A 152 -1.67 -23.18 22.82
N ILE A 153 -0.42 -22.84 22.50
CA ILE A 153 0.77 -23.59 22.94
C ILE A 153 0.90 -23.57 24.46
N ALA A 154 0.72 -22.41 25.10
CA ALA A 154 0.77 -22.27 26.55
C ALA A 154 -0.30 -23.14 27.23
N GLY A 155 -1.56 -23.06 26.78
CA GLY A 155 -2.66 -23.88 27.32
C GLY A 155 -2.43 -25.39 27.13
N PHE A 156 -1.85 -25.79 25.99
CA PHE A 156 -1.49 -27.17 25.74
C PHE A 156 -0.38 -27.66 26.70
N TRP A 157 0.61 -26.83 26.99
CA TRP A 157 1.70 -27.15 27.93
C TRP A 157 1.21 -27.25 29.38
N PHE A 158 0.30 -26.37 29.82
CA PHE A 158 -0.33 -26.46 31.14
C PHE A 158 -1.24 -27.69 31.28
N SER A 159 -1.93 -28.10 30.21
CA SER A 159 -2.74 -29.33 30.22
C SER A 159 -1.93 -30.64 30.26
N ARG A 160 -0.60 -30.56 30.14
CA ARG A 160 0.34 -31.68 30.27
C ARG A 160 0.96 -31.78 31.66
N LYS A 161 0.84 -30.77 32.52
CA LYS A 161 1.24 -30.90 33.92
C LYS A 161 0.18 -31.76 34.63
N PRO A 162 0.53 -32.97 35.10
CA PRO A 162 -0.39 -33.73 35.94
C PRO A 162 -0.63 -32.93 37.23
N GLN A 163 -1.91 -32.79 37.61
CA GLN A 163 -2.26 -32.65 39.02
C GLN A 163 -2.03 -34.00 39.70
#